data_AF-A0A8B6CFV9-F1
#
_entry.id   AF-A0A8B6CFV9-F1
#
_cell.length_a   1.000
_cell.length_b   1.000
_cell.length_c   1.000
_cell.angle_alpha   90.00
_cell.angle_beta   90.00
_cell.angle_gamma   90.00
#
_symmetry.space_group_name_H-M   'P 1'
#
loop_
_entity.id
_entity.type
_entity.pdbx_description
1 polymer ?
#
loop_
_entity_poly.entity_id
_entity_poly.type
_entity_poly.pdbx_seq_one_letter_code
_entity_poly.pdbx_strand_id
1 'polypeptide(L)'
;MDNLNMNQKTRHKTEDTSNKVHNLVHSMAVNDRATPTDPLDEIHPQADILSLSNELFIPSDNDIHHLNEDFKILIQRALVDNIPGLSEYRQVVQYHILHEFSQQAEKKSTVIPLGILEKDENITEQMIDVITHLQQYVPKRDKKLKPLLLGGDALSVERGEAAQKARIDAVTCEDRLDGFIWKSEDCYITTDTFNLHFKGSSSGEMGTLFQLKNKFDRRGVKSEVKDAVNDCREFLRFVTRGYIILGAMHLLGFDSLDRFKDLNHTSDTQKKEFLEKLSQDIVD
;
A
#
# COMPACT_ATOMS: atom_id res chain seq x y z
N MET A 1 -1.47 13.30 7.10
CA MET A 1 -0.93 14.65 6.86
C MET A 1 -0.34 14.61 5.47
N ASP A 2 -0.50 15.68 4.69
CA ASP A 2 0.05 15.74 3.33
C ASP A 2 0.47 17.19 2.99
N ASN A 3 1.40 17.31 2.05
CA ASN A 3 1.94 18.57 1.57
C ASN A 3 1.08 19.17 0.47
N LEU A 4 0.83 20.47 0.57
CA LEU A 4 0.17 21.24 -0.46
C LEU A 4 1.05 22.42 -0.87
N ASN A 5 1.61 22.33 -2.07
CA ASN A 5 2.49 23.35 -2.63
C ASN A 5 1.75 24.17 -3.69
N MET A 6 1.67 25.49 -3.48
CA MET A 6 1.02 26.42 -4.39
C MET A 6 2.02 27.41 -5.00
N ASN A 7 2.09 27.42 -6.33
CA ASN A 7 2.93 28.35 -7.08
C ASN A 7 2.13 29.57 -7.54
N GLN A 8 2.37 30.72 -6.92
CA GLN A 8 1.78 31.99 -7.33
C GLN A 8 2.72 32.71 -8.31
N LYS A 9 2.29 32.81 -9.57
CA LYS A 9 3.05 33.50 -10.62
C LYS A 9 2.63 34.97 -10.71
N THR A 10 3.60 35.86 -10.80
CA THR A 10 3.34 37.28 -11.09
C THR A 10 3.33 37.51 -12.60
N ARG A 11 2.43 38.38 -13.09
CA ARG A 11 2.32 38.68 -14.53
C ARG A 11 3.58 39.37 -15.07
N HIS A 12 4.12 40.30 -14.29
CA HIS A 12 5.37 40.99 -14.56
C HIS A 12 6.25 40.88 -13.32
N LYS A 13 7.43 40.28 -13.48
CA LYS A 13 8.43 40.23 -12.41
C LYS A 13 9.13 41.57 -12.35
N THR A 14 9.15 42.18 -11.17
CA THR A 14 9.95 43.36 -10.87
C THR A 14 10.92 43.01 -9.73
N GLU A 15 11.81 43.92 -9.37
CA GLU A 15 12.71 43.74 -8.22
C GLU A 15 11.92 43.48 -6.91
N ASP A 16 10.80 44.20 -6.73
CA ASP A 16 9.94 44.08 -5.54
C ASP A 16 8.89 42.96 -5.65
N THR A 17 8.65 42.41 -6.85
CA THR A 17 7.55 41.46 -7.08
C THR A 17 8.03 40.20 -7.82
N SER A 18 8.26 39.14 -7.05
CA SER A 18 8.68 37.83 -7.53
C SER A 18 7.57 36.78 -7.43
N ASN A 19 7.78 35.64 -8.10
CA ASN A 19 6.92 34.47 -7.91
C ASN A 19 7.04 33.99 -6.47
N LYS A 20 5.92 33.56 -5.88
CA LYS A 20 5.89 33.00 -4.54
C LYS A 20 5.56 31.52 -4.60
N VAL A 21 6.24 30.75 -3.77
CA VAL A 21 5.91 29.35 -3.49
C VAL A 21 5.34 29.34 -2.07
N HIS A 22 4.13 28.83 -1.93
CA HIS A 22 3.50 28.62 -0.64
C HIS A 22 3.58 27.12 -0.34
N ASN A 23 4.27 26.77 0.75
CA ASN A 23 4.34 25.42 1.27
C ASN A 23 3.34 25.33 2.42
N LEU A 24 2.36 24.44 2.29
CA LEU A 24 1.24 24.30 3.20
C LEU A 24 1.14 22.84 3.64
N VAL A 25 0.67 22.63 4.87
CA VAL A 25 0.38 21.29 5.39
C VAL A 25 -1.13 21.13 5.52
N HIS A 26 -1.68 20.09 4.92
CA HIS A 26 -3.08 19.70 5.05
C HIS A 26 -3.20 18.45 5.91
N SER A 27 -4.15 18.47 6.85
CA SER A 27 -4.39 17.36 7.77
C SER A 27 -5.85 16.93 7.75
N MET A 28 -6.06 15.63 7.87
CA MET A 28 -7.38 15.00 7.91
C MET A 28 -7.43 14.02 9.08
N ALA A 29 -8.53 14.02 9.82
CA ALA A 29 -8.84 12.97 10.78
C ALA A 29 -9.71 11.91 10.12
N VAL A 30 -9.38 10.65 10.38
CA VAL A 30 -10.15 9.50 9.91
C VAL A 30 -10.63 8.72 11.12
N ASN A 31 -11.91 8.33 11.12
CA ASN A 31 -12.45 7.52 12.21
C ASN A 31 -11.89 6.09 12.15
N ASP A 32 -11.10 5.72 13.14
CA ASP A 32 -10.62 4.36 13.33
C ASP A 32 -11.74 3.45 13.85
N ARG A 33 -11.96 2.32 13.17
CA ARG A 33 -13.00 1.34 13.50
C ARG A 33 -12.44 -0.03 13.85
N ALA A 34 -11.14 -0.22 13.68
CA ALA A 34 -10.46 -1.49 13.89
C ALA A 34 -9.38 -1.24 14.93
N THR A 35 -9.81 -1.10 16.18
CA THR A 35 -8.88 -1.06 17.31
C THR A 35 -8.60 -2.49 17.73
N PRO A 36 -7.34 -2.97 17.69
CA PRO A 36 -6.98 -4.27 18.24
C PRO A 36 -7.46 -4.38 19.69
N THR A 37 -7.96 -5.55 20.07
CA THR A 37 -8.44 -5.81 21.45
C THR A 37 -7.31 -5.73 22.47
N ASP A 38 -6.08 -6.02 22.06
CA ASP A 38 -4.89 -5.88 22.89
C ASP A 38 -4.04 -4.69 22.40
N PRO A 39 -3.82 -3.66 23.23
CA PRO A 39 -2.83 -2.64 22.91
C PRO A 39 -1.46 -3.32 22.86
N LEU A 40 -0.71 -3.09 21.77
CA LEU A 40 0.71 -3.41 21.75
C LEU A 40 1.35 -2.71 22.95
N ASP A 41 1.94 -3.46 23.88
CA ASP A 41 2.65 -2.89 25.02
C ASP A 41 3.96 -2.28 24.51
N GLU A 42 3.98 -0.96 24.38
CA GLU A 42 5.14 -0.19 23.91
C GLU A 42 6.09 0.20 25.05
N ILE A 43 5.72 -0.09 26.31
CA ILE A 43 6.46 0.37 27.50
C ILE A 43 7.44 -0.69 27.99
N HIS A 44 7.09 -1.97 27.81
CA HIS A 44 7.89 -3.08 28.31
C HIS A 44 8.30 -4.04 27.19
N PRO A 45 9.57 -4.48 27.15
CA PRO A 45 9.98 -5.55 26.26
C PRO A 45 9.08 -6.77 26.46
N GLN A 46 8.45 -7.24 25.38
CA GLN A 46 7.54 -8.39 25.44
C GLN A 46 8.28 -9.72 25.69
N ALA A 47 9.59 -9.74 25.43
CA ALA A 47 10.48 -10.87 25.68
C ALA A 47 11.95 -10.43 25.82
N ASP A 48 12.80 -11.29 26.38
CA ASP A 48 14.25 -11.05 26.49
C ASP A 48 14.94 -11.35 25.15
N ILE A 49 15.59 -10.33 24.59
CA ILE A 49 16.30 -10.37 23.30
C ILE A 49 17.39 -11.45 23.25
N LEU A 50 18.02 -11.79 24.39
CA LEU A 50 19.07 -12.79 24.43
C LEU A 50 18.52 -14.23 24.39
N SER A 51 17.23 -14.39 24.68
CA SER A 51 16.51 -15.66 24.71
C SER A 51 15.60 -15.88 23.51
N LEU A 52 15.38 -14.84 22.71
CA LEU A 52 14.42 -14.86 21.62
C LEU A 52 14.96 -15.65 20.43
N SER A 53 14.14 -16.55 19.89
CA SER A 53 14.48 -17.23 18.63
C SER A 53 14.35 -16.27 17.45
N ASN A 54 15.31 -16.32 16.52
CA ASN A 54 15.22 -15.58 15.26
C ASN A 54 14.03 -16.02 14.40
N GLU A 55 13.51 -17.24 14.62
CA GLU A 55 12.36 -17.79 13.90
C GLU A 55 11.08 -16.96 14.13
N LEU A 56 10.98 -16.22 15.23
CA LEU A 56 9.84 -15.34 15.52
C LEU A 56 9.78 -14.10 14.61
N PHE A 57 10.87 -13.76 13.92
CA PHE A 57 10.94 -12.58 13.05
C PHE A 57 10.82 -12.91 11.56
N ILE A 58 10.75 -14.19 11.22
CA ILE A 58 10.52 -14.65 9.85
C ILE A 58 9.13 -15.25 9.74
N PRO A 59 8.48 -15.19 8.57
CA PRO A 59 7.19 -15.84 8.37
C PRO A 59 7.26 -17.32 8.76
N SER A 60 6.32 -17.76 9.58
CA SER A 60 6.16 -19.17 9.94
C SER A 60 5.56 -19.96 8.78
N ASP A 61 5.63 -21.29 8.85
CA ASP A 61 4.94 -22.17 7.88
C ASP A 61 3.44 -21.88 7.81
N ASN A 62 2.84 -21.48 8.94
CA ASN A 62 1.44 -21.11 9.00
C ASN A 62 1.17 -19.77 8.29
N ASP A 63 2.08 -18.79 8.41
CA ASP A 63 1.97 -17.53 7.69
C ASP A 63 2.10 -17.73 6.19
N ILE A 64 3.04 -18.57 5.75
CA ILE A 64 3.23 -18.94 4.35
C ILE A 64 1.98 -19.67 3.83
N HIS A 65 1.43 -20.59 4.61
CA HIS A 65 0.20 -21.29 4.25
C HIS A 65 -0.96 -20.31 4.05
N HIS A 66 -1.21 -19.39 5.00
CA HIS A 66 -2.25 -18.37 4.85
C HIS A 66 -2.02 -17.44 3.65
N LEU A 67 -0.77 -17.04 3.42
CA LEU A 67 -0.42 -16.24 2.25
C LEU A 67 -0.73 -16.96 0.93
N ASN A 68 -0.44 -18.27 0.87
CA ASN A 68 -0.75 -19.09 -0.30
C ASN A 68 -2.27 -19.24 -0.50
N GLU A 69 -3.07 -19.42 0.56
CA GLU A 69 -4.53 -19.40 0.47
C GLU A 69 -5.05 -18.08 -0.13
N ASP A 70 -4.50 -16.95 0.31
CA ASP A 70 -4.86 -15.64 -0.22
C ASP A 70 -4.46 -15.47 -1.69
N PHE A 71 -3.27 -15.95 -2.07
CA PHE A 71 -2.82 -15.95 -3.47
C PHE A 71 -3.71 -16.79 -4.37
N LYS A 72 -4.16 -17.96 -3.91
CA LYS A 72 -5.11 -18.79 -4.66
C LYS A 72 -6.37 -18.01 -5.01
N ILE A 73 -6.95 -17.31 -4.04
CA ILE A 73 -8.13 -16.47 -4.28
C ILE A 73 -7.83 -15.37 -5.31
N LEU A 74 -6.68 -14.70 -5.24
CA LEU A 74 -6.28 -13.67 -6.21
C LEU A 74 -6.07 -14.23 -7.63
N ILE A 75 -5.50 -15.43 -7.74
CA ILE A 75 -5.31 -16.15 -8.99
C ILE A 75 -6.66 -16.52 -9.60
N GLN A 76 -7.57 -17.09 -8.81
CA GLN A 76 -8.93 -17.44 -9.25
C GLN A 76 -9.66 -16.23 -9.82
N ARG A 77 -9.56 -15.06 -9.17
CA ARG A 77 -10.10 -13.79 -9.69
C ARG A 77 -9.47 -13.42 -11.04
N ALA A 78 -8.14 -13.48 -11.13
CA ALA A 78 -7.43 -13.15 -12.37
C ALA A 78 -7.85 -14.07 -13.53
N LEU A 79 -8.03 -15.37 -13.29
CA LEU A 79 -8.47 -16.32 -14.30
C LEU A 79 -9.90 -16.00 -14.78
N VAL A 80 -10.85 -15.88 -13.86
CA VAL A 80 -12.26 -15.66 -14.20
C VAL A 80 -12.53 -14.29 -14.82
N ASP A 81 -11.84 -13.23 -14.37
CA ASP A 81 -12.02 -11.88 -14.91
C ASP A 81 -11.43 -11.71 -16.33
N ASN A 82 -10.46 -12.55 -16.73
CA ASN A 82 -9.72 -12.35 -17.99
C ASN A 82 -9.92 -13.49 -19.01
N ILE A 83 -10.46 -14.64 -18.62
CA ILE A 83 -10.73 -15.78 -19.51
C ILE A 83 -12.24 -15.90 -19.76
N PRO A 84 -12.75 -15.54 -20.96
CA PRO A 84 -14.18 -15.57 -21.24
C PRO A 84 -14.86 -16.93 -21.00
N GLY A 85 -14.15 -18.04 -21.27
CA GLY A 85 -14.64 -19.41 -21.03
C GLY A 85 -14.89 -19.75 -19.55
N LEU A 86 -14.35 -18.96 -18.62
CA LEU A 86 -14.55 -19.13 -17.18
C LEU A 86 -15.53 -18.11 -16.59
N SER A 87 -16.20 -17.28 -17.40
CA SER A 87 -17.12 -16.26 -16.91
C SER A 87 -18.23 -16.81 -15.99
N GLU A 88 -18.73 -18.01 -16.26
CA GLU A 88 -19.69 -18.74 -15.42
C GLU A 88 -19.11 -19.35 -14.14
N TYR A 89 -17.87 -19.04 -13.78
CA TYR A 89 -17.25 -19.48 -12.52
C TYR A 89 -17.23 -18.33 -11.51
N ARG A 90 -17.61 -17.12 -11.93
CA ARG A 90 -17.58 -15.92 -11.08
C ARG A 90 -18.39 -16.04 -9.82
N GLN A 91 -19.48 -16.80 -9.83
CA GLN A 91 -20.34 -17.03 -8.66
C GLN A 91 -19.70 -17.91 -7.59
N VAL A 92 -18.69 -18.73 -7.93
CA VAL A 92 -18.00 -19.60 -6.97
C VAL A 92 -16.70 -19.01 -6.44
N VAL A 93 -16.23 -17.89 -7.02
CA VAL A 93 -14.99 -17.21 -6.60
C VAL A 93 -15.27 -16.20 -5.49
N GLN A 94 -14.48 -16.28 -4.43
CA GLN A 94 -14.51 -15.30 -3.36
C GLN A 94 -13.89 -13.96 -3.81
N TYR A 95 -14.70 -12.90 -3.86
CA TYR A 95 -14.23 -11.57 -4.30
C TYR A 95 -13.56 -10.74 -3.19
N HIS A 96 -13.95 -10.94 -1.94
CA HIS A 96 -13.34 -10.27 -0.78
C HIS A 96 -12.67 -11.31 0.11
N ILE A 97 -11.36 -11.17 0.35
CA ILE A 97 -10.66 -12.00 1.34
C ILE A 97 -11.15 -11.54 2.72
N LEU A 98 -11.72 -12.45 3.50
CA LEU A 98 -12.30 -12.13 4.79
C LEU A 98 -11.20 -12.09 5.85
N HIS A 99 -11.16 -10.99 6.60
CA HIS A 99 -10.36 -10.80 7.79
C HIS A 99 -11.24 -10.38 8.99
N GLU A 100 -10.67 -10.41 10.20
CA GLU A 100 -11.37 -10.11 11.46
C GLU A 100 -12.21 -8.82 11.43
N PHE A 101 -11.69 -7.77 10.79
CA PHE A 101 -12.32 -6.45 10.71
C PHE A 101 -13.10 -6.20 9.42
N SER A 102 -13.47 -7.24 8.65
CA SER A 102 -14.12 -7.07 7.34
C SER A 102 -15.41 -6.24 7.41
N GLN A 103 -16.24 -6.48 8.44
CA GLN A 103 -17.51 -5.77 8.61
C GLN A 103 -17.32 -4.27 8.92
N GLN A 104 -16.22 -3.94 9.60
CA GLN A 104 -15.83 -2.57 9.94
C GLN A 104 -15.20 -1.87 8.73
N ALA A 105 -14.38 -2.60 7.96
CA ALA A 105 -13.68 -2.14 6.77
C ALA A 105 -14.62 -1.91 5.56
N GLU A 106 -15.72 -2.66 5.46
CA GLU A 106 -16.73 -2.48 4.41
C GLU A 106 -17.43 -1.11 4.47
N LYS A 107 -17.52 -0.51 5.66
CA LYS A 107 -18.23 0.77 5.85
C LYS A 107 -17.45 1.93 5.22
N LYS A 108 -18.14 2.83 4.51
CA LYS A 108 -17.54 4.04 3.93
C LYS A 108 -16.83 4.89 4.99
N SER A 109 -15.55 5.22 4.80
CA SER A 109 -14.73 6.03 5.72
C SER A 109 -15.35 7.39 6.04
N THR A 110 -15.25 7.81 7.31
CA THR A 110 -15.60 9.17 7.75
C THR A 110 -14.31 9.96 7.85
N VAL A 111 -14.17 10.97 6.99
CA VAL A 111 -12.98 11.83 6.91
C VAL A 111 -13.40 13.25 7.26
N ILE A 112 -12.68 13.85 8.21
CA ILE A 112 -12.93 15.22 8.67
C ILE A 112 -11.67 16.05 8.33
N PRO A 113 -11.78 17.09 7.49
CA PRO A 113 -10.65 17.97 7.23
C PRO A 113 -10.35 18.78 8.51
N LEU A 114 -9.09 18.78 8.93
CA LEU A 114 -8.62 19.53 10.11
C LEU A 114 -8.11 20.93 9.74
N GLY A 115 -8.11 21.26 8.46
CA GLY A 115 -7.66 22.55 7.93
C GLY A 115 -6.26 22.49 7.31
N ILE A 116 -5.80 23.67 6.89
CA ILE A 116 -4.52 23.87 6.21
C ILE A 116 -3.68 24.82 7.07
N LEU A 117 -2.42 24.47 7.29
CA LEU A 117 -1.45 25.30 7.99
C LEU A 117 -0.46 25.87 6.98
N GLU A 118 -0.20 27.18 7.05
CA GLU A 118 0.87 27.83 6.27
C GLU A 118 2.24 27.57 6.91
N LYS A 119 2.64 26.30 6.87
CA LYS A 119 3.88 25.78 7.46
C LYS A 119 4.53 24.83 6.46
N ASP A 120 5.85 24.87 6.44
CA ASP A 120 6.70 24.04 5.61
C ASP A 120 7.28 22.90 6.46
N GLU A 121 6.83 21.67 6.24
CA GLU A 121 7.33 20.50 6.96
C GLU A 121 8.84 20.23 6.70
N ASN A 122 9.42 20.79 5.62
CA ASN A 122 10.85 20.67 5.37
C ASN A 122 11.68 21.43 6.41
N ILE A 123 11.06 22.38 7.13
CA ILE A 123 11.70 23.19 8.16
C ILE A 123 11.32 22.62 9.53
N THR A 124 12.30 22.09 10.26
CA THR A 124 12.06 21.40 11.55
C THR A 124 11.26 22.23 12.56
N GLU A 125 11.53 23.53 12.69
CA GLU A 125 10.79 24.43 13.58
C GLU A 125 9.29 24.52 13.19
N GLN A 126 9.02 24.63 11.88
CA GLN A 126 7.65 24.69 11.38
C GLN A 126 6.96 23.33 11.47
N MET A 127 7.69 22.23 11.36
CA MET A 127 7.18 20.89 11.60
C MET A 127 6.81 20.69 13.09
N ILE A 128 7.63 21.21 14.02
CA ILE A 128 7.28 21.25 15.45
C ILE A 128 5.98 22.03 15.67
N ASP A 129 5.80 23.19 15.02
CA ASP A 129 4.56 23.96 15.09
C ASP A 129 3.35 23.16 14.59
N VAL A 130 3.50 22.46 13.46
CA VAL A 130 2.45 21.60 12.88
C VAL A 130 2.05 20.51 13.87
N ILE A 131 3.02 19.78 14.42
CA ILE A 131 2.75 18.69 15.36
C ILE A 131 2.10 19.25 16.63
N THR A 132 2.63 20.35 17.16
CA THR A 132 2.08 21.04 18.34
C THR A 132 0.62 21.43 18.11
N HIS A 133 0.29 21.96 16.94
CA HIS A 133 -1.09 22.28 16.56
C HIS A 133 -1.97 21.03 16.51
N LEU A 134 -1.48 19.93 15.93
CA LEU A 134 -2.25 18.69 15.81
C LEU A 134 -2.48 18.01 17.17
N GLN A 135 -1.58 18.18 18.14
CA GLN A 135 -1.72 17.58 19.48
C GLN A 135 -2.99 18.04 20.23
N GLN A 136 -3.63 19.14 19.82
CA GLN A 136 -4.93 19.55 20.37
C GLN A 136 -6.03 18.48 20.18
N TYR A 137 -5.87 17.61 19.17
CA TYR A 137 -6.81 16.53 18.86
C TYR A 137 -6.46 15.21 19.55
N VAL A 138 -5.32 15.12 20.24
CA VAL A 138 -4.89 13.91 20.91
C VAL A 138 -5.66 13.76 22.23
N PRO A 139 -6.38 12.65 22.44
CA PRO A 139 -7.16 12.47 23.66
C PRO A 139 -6.25 12.29 24.88
N LYS A 140 -6.65 12.93 25.98
CA LYS A 140 -5.98 12.83 27.28
C LYS A 140 -6.83 11.98 28.22
N ARG A 141 -6.28 10.89 28.77
CA ARG A 141 -6.90 10.11 29.86
C ARG A 141 -5.97 10.13 31.06
N ASP A 142 -6.49 10.50 32.23
CA ASP A 142 -5.72 10.54 33.49
C ASP A 142 -4.39 11.32 33.40
N LYS A 143 -4.41 12.46 32.68
CA LYS A 143 -3.23 13.31 32.39
C LYS A 143 -2.13 12.64 31.56
N LYS A 144 -2.40 11.47 30.97
CA LYS A 144 -1.54 10.83 29.98
C LYS A 144 -2.12 11.04 28.58
N LEU A 145 -1.26 11.38 27.63
CA LEU A 145 -1.61 11.37 26.21
C LEU A 145 -1.84 9.91 25.79
N LYS A 146 -2.90 9.66 25.01
CA LYS A 146 -3.04 8.41 24.26
C LYS A 146 -2.55 8.69 22.83
N PRO A 147 -1.37 8.21 22.42
CA PRO A 147 -0.83 8.49 21.10
C PRO A 147 -1.79 8.06 20.00
N LEU A 148 -1.84 8.85 18.92
CA LEU A 148 -2.60 8.54 17.71
C LEU A 148 -1.65 8.25 16.56
N LEU A 149 -2.08 7.42 15.60
CA LEU A 149 -1.33 7.26 14.36
C LEU A 149 -1.41 8.54 13.53
N LEU A 150 -0.26 9.07 13.12
CA LEU A 150 -0.16 10.17 12.18
C LEU A 150 0.50 9.67 10.88
N GLY A 151 -0.33 9.52 9.86
CA GLY A 151 0.07 9.08 8.54
C GLY A 151 0.70 10.19 7.68
N GLY A 152 1.68 9.84 6.86
CA GLY A 152 2.28 10.69 5.82
C GLY A 152 3.12 9.88 4.84
N ASP A 153 3.71 10.55 3.84
CA ASP A 153 4.76 9.95 3.02
C ASP A 153 6.02 9.66 3.86
N ALA A 154 6.99 8.89 3.33
CA ALA A 154 8.16 8.53 4.13
C ALA A 154 9.01 9.73 4.55
N LEU A 155 9.03 10.81 3.76
CA LEU A 155 9.79 12.02 4.11
C LEU A 155 9.07 12.81 5.21
N SER A 156 7.75 12.92 5.16
CA SER A 156 6.93 13.50 6.23
C SER A 156 7.13 12.74 7.54
N VAL A 157 7.20 11.41 7.49
CA VAL A 157 7.50 10.57 8.67
C VAL A 157 8.88 10.86 9.22
N GLU A 158 9.92 10.87 8.38
CA GLU A 158 11.31 11.16 8.79
C GLU A 158 11.41 12.55 9.46
N ARG A 159 10.76 13.56 8.86
CA ARG A 159 10.72 14.94 9.39
C ARG A 159 9.97 15.02 10.72
N GLY A 160 8.88 14.29 10.82
CA GLY A 160 8.09 14.18 12.04
C GLY A 160 8.86 13.55 13.20
N GLU A 161 9.54 12.44 12.95
CA GLU A 161 10.43 11.83 13.93
C GLU A 161 11.60 12.74 14.30
N ALA A 162 12.19 13.45 13.33
CA ALA A 162 13.26 14.40 13.58
C ALA A 162 12.79 15.55 14.50
N ALA A 163 11.56 16.05 14.30
CA ALA A 163 10.95 17.04 15.17
C ALA A 163 10.72 16.53 16.60
N GLN A 164 10.28 15.28 16.77
CA GLN A 164 10.17 14.63 18.09
C GLN A 164 11.54 14.46 18.76
N LYS A 165 12.55 13.98 18.01
CA LYS A 165 13.93 13.83 18.51
C LYS A 165 14.51 15.17 18.95
N ALA A 166 14.22 16.26 18.24
CA ALA A 166 14.65 17.60 18.61
C ALA A 166 14.05 18.10 19.94
N ARG A 167 12.98 17.46 20.42
CA ARG A 167 12.25 17.82 21.64
C ARG A 167 12.30 16.73 22.73
N ILE A 168 13.14 15.71 22.56
CA ILE A 168 13.18 14.54 23.44
C ILE A 168 13.47 14.87 24.92
N ASP A 169 14.26 15.93 25.16
CA ASP A 169 14.65 16.36 26.51
C ASP A 169 13.60 17.26 27.19
N ALA A 170 12.45 17.48 26.55
CA ALA A 170 11.40 18.29 27.14
C ALA A 170 10.73 17.61 28.35
N VAL A 171 10.31 18.42 29.31
CA VAL A 171 9.77 17.94 30.60
C VAL A 171 8.39 17.32 30.45
N THR A 172 7.53 17.92 29.63
CA THR A 172 6.16 17.45 29.43
C THR A 172 6.06 16.60 28.16
N CYS A 173 5.16 15.61 28.18
CA CYS A 173 4.86 14.78 27.01
C CYS A 173 4.32 15.62 25.82
N GLU A 174 3.65 16.74 26.12
CA GLU A 174 3.17 17.68 25.11
C GLU A 174 4.32 18.42 24.44
N ASP A 175 5.28 18.92 25.22
CA ASP A 175 6.46 19.61 24.71
C ASP A 175 7.41 18.69 23.94
N ARG A 176 7.42 17.39 24.30
CA ARG A 176 8.16 16.32 23.62
C ARG A 176 7.50 15.84 22.33
N LEU A 177 6.26 16.24 22.09
CA LEU A 177 5.46 15.84 20.94
C LEU A 177 5.07 14.35 20.92
N ASP A 178 4.84 13.76 22.10
CA ASP A 178 4.51 12.32 22.27
C ASP A 178 3.09 11.95 21.81
N GLY A 179 2.30 12.93 21.35
CA GLY A 179 0.90 12.70 20.99
C GLY A 179 0.69 11.82 19.75
N PHE A 180 1.75 11.52 18.98
CA PHE A 180 1.64 10.81 17.72
C PHE A 180 2.70 9.72 17.53
N ILE A 181 2.26 8.62 16.92
CA ILE A 181 3.12 7.57 16.38
C ILE A 181 3.13 7.75 14.86
N TRP A 182 4.31 7.96 14.28
CA TRP A 182 4.44 8.16 12.84
C TRP A 182 4.25 6.85 12.09
N LYS A 183 3.50 6.92 10.99
CA LYS A 183 3.23 5.78 10.12
C LYS A 183 3.40 6.21 8.67
N SER A 184 4.26 5.50 7.94
CA SER A 184 4.33 5.67 6.48
C SER A 184 3.05 5.13 5.85
N GLU A 185 2.41 5.94 5.02
CA GLU A 185 1.27 5.53 4.20
C GLU A 185 1.67 5.20 2.76
N ASP A 186 2.96 5.37 2.43
CA ASP A 186 3.53 4.99 1.15
C ASP A 186 3.83 3.49 1.10
N CYS A 187 3.46 2.88 -0.03
CA CYS A 187 3.80 1.50 -0.36
C CYS A 187 4.79 1.49 -1.54
N TYR A 188 6.07 1.29 -1.24
CA TYR A 188 7.16 1.29 -2.23
C TYR A 188 7.26 -0.01 -3.05
N ILE A 189 6.41 -1.01 -2.79
CA ILE A 189 6.47 -2.32 -3.46
C ILE A 189 6.44 -2.19 -4.99
N THR A 190 5.63 -1.26 -5.53
CA THR A 190 5.57 -1.02 -6.99
C THR A 190 6.92 -0.51 -7.49
N THR A 191 7.49 0.50 -6.83
CA THR A 191 8.78 1.09 -7.18
C THR A 191 9.91 0.07 -7.09
N ASP A 192 9.97 -0.69 -6.00
CA ASP A 192 11.02 -1.69 -5.78
C ASP A 192 10.94 -2.83 -6.80
N THR A 193 9.73 -3.29 -7.12
CA THR A 193 9.51 -4.30 -8.17
C THR A 193 10.00 -3.78 -9.53
N PHE A 194 9.71 -2.53 -9.89
CA PHE A 194 10.22 -1.93 -11.13
C PHE A 194 11.74 -1.80 -11.12
N ASN A 195 12.33 -1.31 -10.03
CA ASN A 195 13.77 -1.19 -9.91
C ASN A 195 14.49 -2.53 -10.09
N LEU A 196 13.88 -3.62 -9.58
CA LEU A 196 14.43 -4.96 -9.70
C LEU A 196 14.27 -5.55 -11.11
N HIS A 197 13.09 -5.39 -11.74
CA HIS A 197 12.71 -6.16 -12.94
C HIS A 197 12.56 -5.35 -14.24
N PHE A 198 12.48 -4.02 -14.18
CA PHE A 198 12.29 -3.15 -15.34
C PHE A 198 13.62 -2.57 -15.84
N LYS A 199 14.42 -3.41 -16.50
CA LYS A 199 15.74 -3.02 -17.01
C LYS A 199 15.69 -2.76 -18.51
N GLY A 200 16.17 -1.61 -18.96
CA GLY A 200 16.22 -1.28 -20.40
C GLY A 200 17.03 -2.27 -21.23
N SER A 201 18.06 -2.88 -20.63
CA SER A 201 18.92 -3.89 -21.25
C SER A 201 18.18 -5.19 -21.57
N SER A 202 17.06 -5.50 -20.91
CA SER A 202 16.31 -6.73 -21.14
C SER A 202 15.27 -6.61 -22.27
N SER A 203 15.33 -5.55 -23.09
CA SER A 203 14.38 -5.33 -24.19
C SER A 203 14.30 -6.48 -25.20
N GLY A 204 15.38 -7.24 -25.38
CA GLY A 204 15.45 -8.41 -26.26
C GLY A 204 15.06 -9.73 -25.59
N GLU A 205 14.94 -9.75 -24.26
CA GLU A 205 14.64 -10.95 -23.49
C GLU A 205 13.12 -11.12 -23.35
N MET A 206 12.57 -12.18 -23.96
CA MET A 206 11.13 -12.41 -23.96
C MET A 206 10.59 -12.60 -22.53
N GLY A 207 9.47 -11.94 -22.25
CA GLY A 207 8.80 -12.02 -20.95
C GLY A 207 9.27 -10.98 -19.93
N THR A 208 10.39 -10.31 -20.14
CA THR A 208 10.81 -9.26 -19.21
C THR A 208 9.87 -8.06 -19.27
N LEU A 209 9.74 -7.32 -18.17
CA LEU A 209 8.83 -6.16 -18.11
C LEU A 209 9.13 -5.14 -19.22
N PHE A 210 10.40 -4.92 -19.54
CA PHE A 210 10.80 -3.96 -20.57
C PHE A 210 10.46 -4.46 -21.99
N GLN A 211 10.68 -5.75 -22.26
CA GLN A 211 10.28 -6.36 -23.53
C GLN A 211 8.76 -6.33 -23.72
N LEU A 212 7.99 -6.68 -22.68
CA LEU A 212 6.53 -6.67 -22.71
C LEU A 212 5.98 -5.25 -22.88
N LYS A 213 6.60 -4.24 -22.26
CA LYS A 213 6.23 -2.83 -22.47
C LYS A 213 6.29 -2.47 -23.95
N ASN A 214 7.40 -2.81 -24.61
CA ASN A 214 7.60 -2.52 -26.03
C ASN A 214 6.63 -3.32 -26.91
N LYS A 215 6.43 -4.61 -26.62
CA LYS A 215 5.53 -5.49 -27.37
C LYS A 215 4.07 -5.04 -27.32
N PHE A 216 3.61 -4.55 -26.18
CA PHE A 216 2.23 -4.10 -25.96
C PHE A 216 2.05 -2.58 -26.07
N ASP A 217 3.03 -1.86 -26.62
CA ASP A 217 3.01 -0.40 -26.84
C ASP A 217 2.61 0.43 -25.60
N ARG A 218 3.09 0.04 -24.41
CA ARG A 218 2.78 0.71 -23.14
C ARG A 218 3.65 1.95 -22.93
N ARG A 219 3.44 2.98 -23.77
CA ARG A 219 4.24 4.21 -23.81
C ARG A 219 4.21 5.05 -22.53
N GLY A 220 3.12 5.01 -21.76
CA GLY A 220 2.99 5.72 -20.48
C GLY A 220 3.90 5.18 -19.37
N VAL A 221 4.34 3.93 -19.47
CA VAL A 221 5.22 3.28 -18.48
C VAL A 221 6.64 3.86 -18.57
N LYS A 222 7.10 4.46 -17.47
CA LYS A 222 8.43 5.05 -17.35
C LYS A 222 9.32 4.22 -16.42
N SER A 223 10.63 4.38 -16.55
CA SER A 223 11.59 3.76 -15.62
C SER A 223 11.47 4.36 -14.22
N GLU A 224 11.29 5.68 -14.14
CA GLU A 224 11.01 6.39 -12.90
C GLU A 224 9.51 6.27 -12.56
N VAL A 225 9.17 5.39 -11.61
CA VAL A 225 7.78 5.10 -11.23
C VAL A 225 7.05 6.34 -10.73
N LYS A 226 7.72 7.21 -9.96
CA LYS A 226 7.14 8.48 -9.45
C LYS A 226 6.57 9.39 -10.56
N ASP A 227 7.12 9.32 -11.77
CA ASP A 227 6.70 10.15 -12.90
C ASP A 227 5.49 9.58 -13.66
N ALA A 228 5.07 8.35 -13.33
CA ALA A 228 4.00 7.61 -14.00
C ALA A 228 3.42 6.48 -13.11
N VAL A 229 3.13 6.77 -11.84
CA VAL A 229 2.76 5.76 -10.83
C VAL A 229 1.58 4.90 -11.28
N ASN A 230 0.54 5.54 -11.82
CA ASN A 230 -0.67 4.84 -12.26
C ASN A 230 -0.39 3.91 -13.45
N ASP A 231 0.31 4.39 -14.47
CA ASP A 231 0.64 3.59 -15.66
C ASP A 231 1.53 2.39 -15.28
N CYS A 232 2.53 2.62 -14.42
CA CYS A 232 3.41 1.57 -13.91
C CYS A 232 2.64 0.51 -13.10
N ARG A 233 1.77 0.95 -12.19
CA ARG A 233 0.92 0.05 -11.39
C ARG A 233 -0.03 -0.78 -12.26
N GLU A 234 -0.67 -0.15 -13.24
CA GLU A 234 -1.60 -0.82 -14.14
C GLU A 234 -0.87 -1.81 -15.05
N PHE A 235 0.34 -1.46 -15.50
CA PHE A 235 1.19 -2.35 -16.28
C PHE A 235 1.65 -3.58 -15.49
N LEU A 236 2.06 -3.45 -14.23
CA LEU A 236 2.38 -4.62 -13.40
C LEU A 236 1.17 -5.53 -13.25
N ARG A 237 -0.02 -4.98 -12.97
CA ARG A 237 -1.26 -5.79 -12.88
C ARG A 237 -1.55 -6.52 -14.19
N PHE A 238 -1.38 -5.85 -15.33
CA PHE A 238 -1.54 -6.44 -16.66
C PHE A 238 -0.57 -7.61 -16.86
N VAL A 239 0.72 -7.42 -16.57
CA VAL A 239 1.74 -8.46 -16.73
C VAL A 239 1.51 -9.63 -15.77
N THR A 240 1.24 -9.37 -14.49
CA THR A 240 0.97 -10.42 -13.49
C THR A 240 -0.24 -11.28 -13.90
N ARG A 241 -1.34 -10.66 -14.35
CA ARG A 241 -2.50 -11.41 -14.86
C ARG A 241 -2.16 -12.22 -16.10
N GLY A 242 -1.39 -11.65 -17.02
CA GLY A 242 -0.92 -12.36 -18.21
C GLY A 242 -0.09 -13.60 -17.85
N TYR A 243 0.79 -13.50 -16.84
CA TYR A 243 1.57 -14.63 -16.36
C TYR A 243 0.73 -15.70 -15.67
N ILE A 244 -0.24 -15.32 -14.85
CA ILE A 244 -1.18 -16.27 -14.23
C ILE A 244 -1.93 -17.07 -15.30
N ILE A 245 -2.44 -16.40 -16.33
CA ILE A 245 -3.16 -17.05 -17.44
C ILE A 245 -2.22 -17.96 -18.24
N LEU A 246 -1.00 -17.51 -18.52
CA LEU A 246 0.00 -18.32 -19.23
C LEU A 246 0.37 -19.58 -18.42
N GLY A 247 0.54 -19.45 -17.10
CA GLY A 247 0.78 -20.57 -16.19
C GLY A 247 -0.38 -21.56 -16.21
N ALA A 248 -1.62 -21.08 -16.12
CA ALA A 248 -2.82 -21.92 -16.22
C ALA A 248 -2.90 -22.68 -17.55
N MET A 249 -2.62 -22.00 -18.67
CA MET A 249 -2.58 -22.64 -19.99
C MET A 249 -1.50 -23.72 -20.06
N HIS A 250 -0.32 -23.43 -19.51
CA HIS A 250 0.79 -24.37 -19.50
C HIS A 250 0.46 -25.65 -18.71
N LEU A 251 -0.10 -25.51 -17.50
CA LEU A 251 -0.50 -26.62 -16.64
C LEU A 251 -1.60 -27.49 -17.27
N LEU A 252 -2.54 -26.88 -18.00
CA LEU A 252 -3.63 -27.59 -18.67
C LEU A 252 -3.23 -28.12 -20.07
N GLY A 253 -2.03 -27.80 -20.55
CA GLY A 253 -1.59 -28.14 -21.90
C GLY A 253 -2.40 -27.44 -23.00
N PHE A 254 -2.93 -26.25 -22.72
CA PHE A 254 -3.73 -25.48 -23.66
C PHE A 254 -2.84 -24.58 -24.52
N ASP A 255 -3.08 -24.62 -25.83
CA ASP A 255 -2.46 -23.79 -26.86
C ASP A 255 -3.25 -22.50 -27.14
N SER A 256 -4.53 -22.45 -26.75
CA SER A 256 -5.41 -21.29 -26.91
C SER A 256 -6.33 -21.09 -25.70
N LEU A 257 -6.71 -19.84 -25.45
CA LEU A 257 -7.70 -19.46 -24.43
C LEU A 257 -9.11 -19.99 -24.73
N ASP A 258 -9.42 -20.30 -25.99
CA ASP A 258 -10.74 -20.85 -26.34
C ASP A 258 -10.97 -22.25 -25.77
N ARG A 259 -9.89 -22.99 -25.47
CA ARG A 259 -9.95 -24.34 -24.88
C ARG A 259 -10.62 -24.37 -23.50
N PHE A 260 -10.64 -23.23 -22.79
CA PHE A 260 -11.37 -23.12 -21.52
C PHE A 260 -12.89 -23.25 -21.69
N LYS A 261 -13.44 -23.01 -22.91
CA LYS A 261 -14.87 -23.21 -23.20
C LYS A 261 -15.24 -24.69 -23.30
N ASP A 262 -14.26 -25.57 -23.53
CA ASP A 262 -14.46 -27.02 -23.65
C ASP A 262 -14.59 -27.69 -22.26
N LEU A 263 -14.41 -26.94 -21.16
CA LEU A 263 -14.54 -27.43 -19.79
C LEU A 263 -16.01 -27.69 -19.43
N ASN A 264 -16.38 -28.97 -19.31
CA ASN A 264 -17.75 -29.40 -19.02
C ASN A 264 -18.05 -29.51 -17.51
N HIS A 265 -17.79 -28.46 -16.73
CA HIS A 265 -18.17 -28.42 -15.33
C HIS A 265 -19.61 -27.92 -15.18
N THR A 266 -20.49 -28.81 -14.70
CA THR A 266 -21.94 -28.56 -14.65
C THR A 266 -22.41 -28.10 -13.28
N SER A 267 -21.74 -28.51 -12.20
CA SER A 267 -22.06 -28.10 -10.83
C SER A 267 -21.10 -27.04 -10.30
N ASP A 268 -21.60 -26.18 -9.40
CA ASP A 268 -20.76 -25.19 -8.70
C ASP A 268 -19.63 -25.86 -7.88
N THR A 269 -19.88 -27.07 -7.36
CA THR A 269 -18.85 -27.88 -6.68
C THR A 269 -17.70 -28.22 -7.63
N GLN A 270 -17.99 -28.73 -8.84
CA GLN A 270 -16.96 -29.03 -9.83
C GLN A 270 -16.18 -27.79 -10.25
N LYS A 271 -16.90 -26.67 -10.45
CA LYS A 271 -16.29 -25.37 -10.80
C LYS A 271 -15.31 -24.92 -9.72
N LYS A 272 -15.72 -25.02 -8.45
CA LYS A 272 -14.89 -24.64 -7.30
C LYS A 272 -13.66 -25.54 -7.15
N GLU A 273 -13.84 -26.87 -7.20
CA GLU A 273 -12.75 -27.84 -7.10
C GLU A 273 -11.70 -27.65 -8.20
N PHE A 274 -12.16 -27.39 -9.43
CA PHE A 274 -11.27 -27.10 -10.56
C PHE A 274 -10.42 -25.85 -10.31
N LEU A 275 -11.06 -24.74 -9.91
CA LEU A 275 -10.36 -23.48 -9.65
C LEU A 275 -9.38 -23.62 -8.49
N GLU A 276 -9.78 -24.31 -7.42
CA GLU A 276 -8.95 -24.51 -6.25
C GLU A 276 -7.67 -25.26 -6.62
N LYS A 277 -7.84 -26.41 -7.30
CA LYS A 277 -6.70 -27.22 -7.76
C LYS A 277 -5.80 -26.43 -8.71
N LEU A 278 -6.36 -25.79 -9.73
CA LEU A 278 -5.58 -25.03 -10.69
C LEU A 278 -4.83 -23.86 -10.03
N SER A 279 -5.46 -23.18 -9.07
CA SER A 279 -4.81 -22.09 -8.35
C SER A 279 -3.70 -22.58 -7.42
N GLN A 280 -3.87 -23.74 -6.78
CA GLN A 280 -2.83 -24.40 -5.98
C GLN A 280 -1.62 -24.75 -6.85
N ASP A 281 -1.85 -25.39 -7.99
CA ASP A 281 -0.80 -25.79 -8.94
C ASP A 281 -0.04 -24.58 -9.54
N ILE A 282 -0.60 -23.36 -9.48
CA ILE A 282 0.05 -22.12 -9.93
C ILE A 282 0.88 -21.47 -8.81
N VAL A 283 0.47 -21.66 -7.56
CA VAL A 283 1.18 -21.10 -6.38
C VAL A 283 2.41 -21.94 -6.03
N ASP A 284 2.33 -23.25 -6.21
CA ASP A 284 3.42 -24.22 -5.98
C ASP A 284 4.50 -24.19 -7.09
#